data_AF-A0A553FYF5-F1
#
_entry.id   AF-A0A553FYF5-F1
#
_cell.length_a   1.000
_cell.length_b   1.000
_cell.length_c   1.000
_cell.angle_alpha   90.00
_cell.angle_beta   90.00
_cell.angle_gamma   90.00
#
_symmetry.space_group_name_H-M   'P 1'
#
loop_
_entity.id
_entity.type
_entity.pdbx_description
1 polymer ?
#
loop_
_entity_poly.entity_id
_entity_poly.type
_entity_poly.pdbx_seq_one_letter_code
_entity_poly.pdbx_strand_id
1 'polypeptide(L)'
;MSLSRRSLIKAGALALTAGAIGSQAPAALAVGPAVGTIIDFSAGVPSARAIKTAGHLGAIRYVSQRRPGADWMKGKPVTLAETKANASVGLKTASIYQFGRAETADWLNGAAGAAVHAPQAIAIHKAAGGPTGRPIYIAIDDNPTRAQYENQIRPYLKAFSTALSAAGYQTGVYGNYNVIDWCVNDRIGQFYWMHDWGSGGKIHPRTTIHQKAKNQATIDGVTCDINTVYANDWGQWTPGQGAVTPPKVKDIPSVPDNIPLPKITLPDPTGRGSSVSSDGITIAGSSISNDQVRGAVDILNTVRKSMG
;
A
#
# COMPACT_ATOMS: atom_id res chain seq x y z
N MET A 1 59.12 -17.56 -19.39
CA MET A 1 59.11 -18.99 -18.99
C MET A 1 58.18 -19.12 -17.79
N SER A 2 56.94 -19.56 -18.01
CA SER A 2 56.46 -20.96 -17.88
C SER A 2 56.21 -21.39 -16.41
N LEU A 3 54.91 -21.52 -16.09
CA LEU A 3 54.19 -22.57 -15.32
C LEU A 3 54.68 -22.91 -13.89
N SER A 4 53.91 -23.42 -12.92
CA SER A 4 52.49 -23.69 -12.65
C SER A 4 52.50 -24.46 -11.31
N ARG A 5 51.56 -24.21 -10.38
CA ARG A 5 51.17 -25.19 -9.33
C ARG A 5 49.65 -25.12 -9.06
N ARG A 6 48.92 -25.87 -9.87
CA ARG A 6 47.65 -26.58 -9.55
C ARG A 6 47.79 -27.34 -8.22
N SER A 7 46.81 -27.63 -7.38
CA SER A 7 45.35 -27.47 -7.31
C SER A 7 44.97 -27.87 -5.88
N LEU A 8 43.89 -27.34 -5.30
CA LEU A 8 42.89 -28.17 -4.59
C LEU A 8 41.69 -27.30 -4.19
N ILE A 9 40.61 -27.50 -4.93
CA ILE A 9 39.24 -27.15 -4.56
C ILE A 9 38.83 -28.05 -3.39
N LYS A 10 38.25 -27.48 -2.33
CA LYS A 10 37.13 -28.10 -1.61
C LYS A 10 36.24 -27.03 -1.01
N ALA A 11 34.98 -27.11 -1.41
CA ALA A 11 33.88 -26.25 -1.05
C ALA A 11 33.59 -26.29 0.46
N GLY A 12 33.32 -25.12 1.02
CA GLY A 12 32.72 -24.92 2.34
C GLY A 12 31.71 -23.79 2.24
N ALA A 13 30.54 -24.09 1.67
CA ALA A 13 29.39 -23.20 1.67
C ALA A 13 28.76 -23.21 3.07
N LEU A 14 28.90 -22.11 3.81
CA LEU A 14 27.97 -21.73 4.87
C LEU A 14 27.87 -20.20 4.88
N ALA A 15 27.21 -19.66 3.86
CA ALA A 15 26.64 -18.32 3.96
C ALA A 15 25.43 -18.42 4.90
N LEU A 16 25.60 -17.99 6.14
CA LEU A 16 24.48 -17.64 7.01
C LEU A 16 23.76 -16.46 6.37
N THR A 17 22.72 -16.73 5.57
CA THR A 17 21.76 -15.72 5.14
C THR A 17 20.87 -15.37 6.33
N ALA A 18 21.43 -14.65 7.30
CA ALA A 18 20.66 -13.89 8.25
C ALA A 18 19.86 -12.84 7.43
N GLY A 19 18.54 -12.97 7.49
CA GLY A 19 17.60 -12.12 6.78
C GLY A 19 17.78 -10.65 7.15
N ALA A 20 18.31 -9.89 6.21
CA ALA A 20 18.20 -8.45 6.17
C ALA A 20 18.29 -8.00 4.71
N ILE A 21 17.27 -8.29 3.91
CA ILE A 21 17.04 -7.55 2.66
C ILE A 21 15.87 -6.61 2.89
N GLY A 22 16.11 -5.60 3.72
CA GLY A 22 15.39 -4.34 3.64
C GLY A 22 16.06 -3.46 2.60
N SER A 23 16.09 -3.90 1.34
CA SER A 23 16.47 -3.04 0.22
C SER A 23 15.31 -2.07 -0.02
N GLN A 24 15.31 -0.95 0.70
CA GLN A 24 14.52 0.22 0.34
C GLN A 24 15.02 0.67 -1.03
N ALA A 25 14.32 0.28 -2.10
CA ALA A 25 14.37 1.06 -3.32
C ALA A 25 14.01 2.51 -2.95
N PRO A 26 14.61 3.53 -3.59
CA PRO A 26 14.17 4.91 -3.39
C PRO A 26 12.67 4.94 -3.68
N ALA A 27 11.88 5.17 -2.63
CA ALA A 27 10.45 5.23 -2.76
C ALA A 27 10.13 6.49 -3.58
N ALA A 28 9.76 6.27 -4.84
CA ALA A 28 9.59 7.34 -5.82
C ALA A 28 8.75 8.48 -5.23
N LEU A 29 9.28 9.70 -5.30
CA LEU A 29 8.52 10.91 -5.06
C LEU A 29 7.45 10.97 -6.18
N ALA A 30 6.21 10.68 -5.83
CA ALA A 30 5.08 10.80 -6.73
C ALA A 30 4.53 12.24 -6.65
N VAL A 31 4.99 13.07 -7.60
CA VAL A 31 4.24 14.13 -8.31
C VAL A 31 4.91 14.32 -9.69
N GLY A 32 5.25 13.22 -10.38
CA GLY A 32 5.67 13.28 -11.79
C GLY A 32 4.55 13.85 -12.67
N PRO A 33 4.77 14.03 -14.00
CA PRO A 33 3.69 14.42 -14.90
C PRO A 33 2.51 13.44 -14.77
N ALA A 34 1.29 13.97 -14.85
CA ALA A 34 0.10 13.14 -14.85
C ALA A 34 0.18 12.13 -16.01
N VAL A 35 -0.07 10.85 -15.71
CA VAL A 35 -0.02 9.76 -16.70
C VAL A 35 -1.41 9.39 -17.24
N GLY A 36 -2.46 9.98 -16.67
CA GLY A 36 -3.84 9.85 -17.13
C GLY A 36 -4.82 10.04 -15.98
N THR A 37 -6.05 9.60 -16.21
CA THR A 37 -7.14 9.68 -15.22
C THR A 37 -7.79 8.33 -14.99
N ILE A 38 -8.29 8.13 -13.78
CA ILE A 38 -9.18 7.02 -13.43
C ILE A 38 -10.44 7.61 -12.80
N ILE A 39 -11.48 6.79 -12.70
CA ILE A 39 -12.73 7.20 -12.04
C ILE A 39 -13.03 6.36 -10.81
N ASP A 40 -13.81 6.92 -9.91
CA ASP A 40 -14.50 6.18 -8.86
C ASP A 40 -15.98 6.58 -8.81
N PHE A 41 -16.83 5.64 -8.40
CA PHE A 41 -18.29 5.80 -8.49
C PHE A 41 -18.99 4.82 -7.56
N SER A 42 -20.12 5.25 -6.99
CA SER A 42 -20.93 4.44 -6.08
C SER A 42 -22.39 4.31 -6.48
N ALA A 43 -22.97 5.27 -7.19
CA ALA A 43 -24.39 5.30 -7.52
C ALA A 43 -24.83 4.26 -8.56
N GLY A 44 -23.92 3.82 -9.43
CA GLY A 44 -24.17 2.87 -10.52
C GLY A 44 -22.87 2.27 -11.04
N VAL A 45 -22.92 1.55 -12.16
CA VAL A 45 -21.74 1.00 -12.82
C VAL A 45 -21.79 1.42 -14.29
N PRO A 46 -20.98 2.42 -14.73
CA PRO A 46 -20.86 2.75 -16.14
C PRO A 46 -20.32 1.55 -16.92
N SER A 47 -20.74 1.39 -18.17
CA SER A 47 -20.19 0.34 -19.03
C SER A 47 -18.70 0.55 -19.29
N ALA A 48 -17.94 -0.55 -19.35
CA ALA A 48 -16.50 -0.51 -19.62
C ALA A 48 -16.16 0.25 -20.92
N ARG A 49 -17.01 0.14 -21.94
CA ARG A 49 -16.85 0.87 -23.20
C ARG A 49 -17.00 2.38 -22.99
N ALA A 50 -18.00 2.83 -22.24
CA ALA A 50 -18.18 4.25 -21.94
C ALA A 50 -16.99 4.83 -21.16
N ILE A 51 -16.48 4.11 -20.16
CA ILE A 51 -15.28 4.51 -19.41
C ILE A 51 -14.06 4.64 -20.35
N LYS A 52 -13.88 3.68 -21.25
CA LYS A 52 -12.78 3.69 -22.22
C LYS A 52 -12.91 4.84 -23.22
N THR A 53 -14.11 5.09 -23.74
CA THR A 53 -14.40 6.19 -24.65
C THR A 53 -14.21 7.56 -23.97
N ALA A 54 -14.51 7.66 -22.68
CA ALA A 54 -14.22 8.86 -21.88
C ALA A 54 -12.70 9.10 -21.65
N GLY A 55 -11.83 8.19 -22.10
CA GLY A 55 -10.38 8.36 -22.09
C GLY A 55 -9.69 7.98 -20.78
N HIS A 56 -10.40 7.29 -19.87
CA HIS A 56 -9.82 6.88 -18.60
C HIS A 56 -8.95 5.62 -18.73
N LEU A 57 -7.95 5.49 -17.85
CA LEU A 57 -7.09 4.33 -17.71
C LEU A 57 -7.81 3.13 -17.06
N GLY A 58 -8.87 3.41 -16.30
CA GLY A 58 -9.52 2.43 -15.45
C GLY A 58 -10.38 3.07 -14.37
N ALA A 59 -10.66 2.30 -13.33
CA ALA A 59 -11.43 2.75 -12.18
C ALA A 59 -10.88 2.19 -10.86
N ILE A 60 -11.02 2.95 -9.78
CA ILE A 60 -10.85 2.45 -8.41
C ILE A 60 -12.23 2.10 -7.84
N ARG A 61 -12.36 0.87 -7.34
CA ARG A 61 -13.65 0.22 -7.15
C ARG A 61 -13.83 -0.28 -5.72
N TYR A 62 -15.05 -0.14 -5.22
CA TYR A 62 -15.39 -0.41 -3.83
C TYR A 62 -15.45 -1.91 -3.55
N VAL A 63 -14.53 -2.40 -2.73
CA VAL A 63 -14.55 -3.74 -2.14
C VAL A 63 -15.28 -3.74 -0.80
N SER A 64 -16.38 -2.99 -0.72
CA SER A 64 -17.20 -2.82 0.48
C SER A 64 -18.68 -2.97 0.15
N GLN A 65 -19.48 -3.33 1.16
CA GLN A 65 -20.93 -3.40 1.03
C GLN A 65 -21.56 -2.00 1.06
N ARG A 66 -22.86 -1.94 0.70
CA ARG A 66 -23.67 -0.74 0.94
C ARG A 66 -23.96 -0.64 2.43
N ARG A 67 -23.74 0.54 3.02
CA ARG A 67 -24.15 0.81 4.40
C ARG A 67 -25.68 0.94 4.50
N PRO A 68 -26.26 0.78 5.71
CA PRO A 68 -27.68 1.01 5.94
C PRO A 68 -28.15 2.38 5.39
N GLY A 69 -29.33 2.39 4.76
CA GLY A 69 -29.91 3.61 4.17
C GLY A 69 -29.25 4.08 2.86
N ALA A 70 -28.29 3.33 2.31
CA ALA A 70 -27.59 3.66 1.08
C ALA A 70 -27.86 2.66 -0.06
N ASP A 71 -29.09 2.18 -0.20
CA ASP A 71 -29.47 1.21 -1.24
C ASP A 71 -29.27 1.73 -2.67
N TRP A 72 -29.18 3.06 -2.83
CA TRP A 72 -28.85 3.74 -4.07
C TRP A 72 -27.39 3.53 -4.52
N MET A 73 -26.49 3.05 -3.65
CA MET A 73 -25.08 2.79 -3.98
C MET A 73 -24.92 1.50 -4.82
N LYS A 74 -25.55 1.45 -6.00
CA LYS A 74 -25.58 0.24 -6.85
C LYS A 74 -24.20 -0.19 -7.35
N GLY A 75 -23.22 0.71 -7.36
CA GLY A 75 -21.81 0.43 -7.64
C GLY A 75 -21.04 -0.21 -6.48
N LYS A 76 -21.68 -0.59 -5.37
CA LYS A 76 -21.06 -1.36 -4.27
C LYS A 76 -21.77 -2.71 -4.08
N PRO A 77 -21.03 -3.83 -3.91
CA PRO A 77 -19.59 -3.99 -4.16
C PRO A 77 -19.25 -4.15 -5.65
N VAL A 78 -17.98 -4.00 -6.00
CA VAL A 78 -17.43 -4.41 -7.31
C VAL A 78 -17.61 -5.91 -7.54
N THR A 79 -17.83 -6.31 -8.79
CA THR A 79 -18.09 -7.71 -9.18
C THR A 79 -17.05 -8.25 -10.16
N LEU A 80 -16.92 -9.58 -10.25
CA LEU A 80 -16.07 -10.23 -11.26
C LEU A 80 -16.53 -9.94 -12.69
N ALA A 81 -17.85 -9.82 -12.90
CA ALA A 81 -18.40 -9.50 -14.22
C ALA A 81 -17.95 -8.09 -14.67
N GLU A 82 -18.01 -7.12 -13.76
CA GLU A 82 -17.54 -5.75 -13.99
C GLU A 82 -16.03 -5.72 -14.31
N THR A 83 -15.21 -6.40 -13.51
CA THR A 83 -13.74 -6.36 -13.68
C THR A 83 -13.30 -7.08 -14.94
N LYS A 84 -13.99 -8.15 -15.35
CA LYS A 84 -13.78 -8.82 -16.64
C LYS A 84 -14.19 -7.92 -17.81
N ALA A 85 -15.31 -7.21 -17.71
CA ALA A 85 -15.73 -6.25 -18.74
C ALA A 85 -14.71 -5.13 -18.90
N ASN A 86 -14.22 -4.56 -17.79
CA ASN A 86 -13.13 -3.58 -17.81
C ASN A 86 -11.88 -4.13 -18.49
N ALA A 87 -11.45 -5.34 -18.10
CA ALA A 87 -10.28 -5.99 -18.68
C ALA A 87 -10.41 -6.21 -20.20
N SER A 88 -11.60 -6.58 -20.70
CA SER A 88 -11.81 -6.86 -22.14
C SER A 88 -11.64 -5.65 -23.05
N VAL A 89 -11.69 -4.43 -22.50
CA VAL A 89 -11.45 -3.17 -23.23
C VAL A 89 -10.15 -2.48 -22.80
N GLY A 90 -9.29 -3.21 -22.07
CA GLY A 90 -7.98 -2.74 -21.63
C GLY A 90 -8.01 -1.76 -20.46
N LEU A 91 -9.14 -1.62 -19.74
CA LEU A 91 -9.23 -0.82 -18.53
C LEU A 91 -8.66 -1.60 -17.33
N LYS A 92 -8.04 -0.85 -16.41
CA LYS A 92 -7.50 -1.40 -15.16
C LYS A 92 -8.44 -1.17 -13.98
N THR A 93 -8.26 -1.95 -12.91
CA THR A 93 -9.03 -1.80 -11.68
C THR A 93 -8.09 -1.64 -10.49
N ALA A 94 -8.39 -0.76 -9.53
CA ALA A 94 -7.82 -0.81 -8.18
C ALA A 94 -8.94 -0.98 -7.15
N SER A 95 -8.58 -1.34 -5.93
CA SER A 95 -9.57 -1.61 -4.87
C SER A 95 -9.50 -0.58 -3.76
N ILE A 96 -10.66 -0.09 -3.32
CA ILE A 96 -10.81 0.73 -2.12
C ILE A 96 -11.86 0.12 -1.19
N TYR A 97 -11.60 0.15 0.11
CA TYR A 97 -12.60 -0.16 1.13
C TYR A 97 -13.10 1.13 1.79
N GLN A 98 -14.41 1.34 1.72
CA GLN A 98 -15.14 2.33 2.50
C GLN A 98 -16.58 1.85 2.69
N PHE A 99 -16.99 1.57 3.92
CA PHE A 99 -18.35 1.15 4.25
C PHE A 99 -19.17 2.34 4.75
N GLY A 100 -18.79 2.91 5.89
CA GLY A 100 -19.44 4.03 6.55
C GLY A 100 -19.04 5.42 6.02
N ARG A 101 -19.50 6.45 6.73
CA ARG A 101 -19.16 7.87 6.49
C ARG A 101 -19.46 8.69 7.75
N ALA A 102 -18.79 9.83 7.92
CA ALA A 102 -19.06 10.80 8.98
C ALA A 102 -19.20 10.12 10.38
N GLU A 103 -20.37 10.18 11.02
CA GLU A 103 -20.62 9.60 12.34
C GLU A 103 -20.52 8.07 12.38
N THR A 104 -20.48 7.44 11.21
CA THR A 104 -20.29 5.99 11.04
C THR A 104 -18.97 5.66 10.35
N ALA A 105 -18.02 6.60 10.28
CA ALA A 105 -16.76 6.40 9.59
C ALA A 105 -16.00 5.17 10.13
N ASP A 106 -15.45 4.40 9.21
CA ASP A 106 -14.92 3.05 9.47
C ASP A 106 -13.82 3.02 10.54
N TRP A 107 -13.05 4.11 10.62
CA TRP A 107 -11.89 4.27 11.49
C TRP A 107 -12.24 4.66 12.93
N LEU A 108 -13.48 5.06 13.23
CA LEU A 108 -13.87 5.56 14.55
C LEU A 108 -13.62 4.57 15.68
N ASN A 109 -13.79 3.27 15.40
CA ASN A 109 -13.60 2.19 16.37
C ASN A 109 -12.17 1.64 16.42
N GLY A 110 -11.21 2.32 15.78
CA GLY A 110 -9.80 1.92 15.80
C GLY A 110 -9.59 0.49 15.33
N ALA A 111 -8.72 -0.26 16.01
CA ALA A 111 -8.40 -1.64 15.65
C ALA A 111 -9.62 -2.58 15.64
N ALA A 112 -10.63 -2.35 16.48
CA ALA A 112 -11.86 -3.14 16.50
C ALA A 112 -12.68 -2.98 15.21
N GLY A 113 -12.70 -1.76 14.64
CA GLY A 113 -13.29 -1.52 13.32
C GLY A 113 -12.57 -2.32 12.22
N ALA A 114 -11.24 -2.37 12.26
CA ALA A 114 -10.45 -3.11 11.27
C ALA A 114 -10.72 -4.62 11.30
N ALA A 115 -10.97 -5.20 12.48
CA ALA A 115 -11.34 -6.60 12.63
C ALA A 115 -12.64 -6.97 11.91
N VAL A 116 -13.56 -6.00 11.73
CA VAL A 116 -14.80 -6.17 10.97
C VAL A 116 -14.57 -5.92 9.48
N HIS A 117 -13.86 -4.84 9.14
CA HIS A 117 -13.77 -4.33 7.78
C HIS A 117 -12.75 -5.07 6.90
N ALA A 118 -11.58 -5.43 7.44
CA ALA A 118 -10.53 -6.05 6.65
C ALA A 118 -10.93 -7.42 6.05
N PRO A 119 -11.58 -8.33 6.80
CA PRO A 119 -12.06 -9.59 6.22
C PRO A 119 -13.05 -9.40 5.07
N GLN A 120 -13.93 -8.39 5.17
CA GLN A 120 -14.88 -8.07 4.10
C GLN A 120 -14.16 -7.55 2.85
N ALA A 121 -13.21 -6.64 3.03
CA ALA A 121 -12.41 -6.09 1.94
C ALA A 121 -11.67 -7.18 1.17
N ILE A 122 -11.02 -8.08 1.89
CA ILE A 122 -10.29 -9.22 1.33
C ILE A 122 -11.24 -10.16 0.58
N ALA A 123 -12.37 -10.52 1.18
CA ALA A 123 -13.34 -11.43 0.57
C ALA A 123 -13.91 -10.85 -0.74
N ILE A 124 -14.30 -9.58 -0.73
CA ILE A 124 -14.88 -8.91 -1.90
C ILE A 124 -13.82 -8.68 -2.98
N HIS A 125 -12.61 -8.26 -2.62
CA HIS A 125 -11.49 -8.11 -3.56
C HIS A 125 -11.20 -9.44 -4.28
N LYS A 126 -11.09 -10.54 -3.52
CA LYS A 126 -10.89 -11.88 -4.08
C LYS A 126 -12.06 -12.30 -4.97
N ALA A 127 -13.31 -12.09 -4.53
CA ALA A 127 -14.50 -12.44 -5.30
C ALA A 127 -14.61 -11.65 -6.62
N ALA A 128 -14.10 -10.41 -6.67
CA ALA A 128 -14.03 -9.60 -7.87
C ALA A 128 -12.85 -9.96 -8.80
N GLY A 129 -12.07 -10.99 -8.46
CA GLY A 129 -10.91 -11.45 -9.22
C GLY A 129 -9.61 -10.69 -8.94
N GLY A 130 -9.58 -9.91 -7.87
CA GLY A 130 -8.38 -9.18 -7.45
C GLY A 130 -7.25 -10.11 -7.00
N PRO A 131 -6.03 -9.96 -7.54
CA PRO A 131 -4.90 -10.82 -7.21
C PRO A 131 -4.18 -10.37 -5.93
N THR A 132 -3.48 -11.31 -5.29
CA THR A 132 -2.50 -10.98 -4.26
C THR A 132 -1.33 -10.17 -4.83
N GLY A 133 -0.58 -9.51 -3.95
CA GLY A 133 0.49 -8.58 -4.33
C GLY A 133 0.00 -7.20 -4.79
N ARG A 134 -1.29 -6.89 -4.59
CA ARG A 134 -1.90 -5.61 -4.94
C ARG A 134 -2.51 -4.90 -3.72
N PRO A 135 -2.56 -3.56 -3.73
CA PRO A 135 -3.10 -2.83 -2.59
C PRO A 135 -4.62 -2.87 -2.55
N ILE A 136 -5.14 -2.85 -1.33
CA ILE A 136 -6.48 -2.33 -1.04
C ILE A 136 -6.27 -0.98 -0.36
N TYR A 137 -6.81 0.08 -0.97
CA TYR A 137 -6.84 1.40 -0.37
C TYR A 137 -7.85 1.41 0.78
N ILE A 138 -7.41 1.82 1.97
CA ILE A 138 -8.27 1.96 3.14
C ILE A 138 -8.70 3.43 3.21
N ALA A 139 -10.00 3.69 3.22
CA ALA A 139 -10.53 5.05 3.22
C ALA A 139 -10.51 5.69 4.62
N ILE A 140 -9.85 6.85 4.69
CA ILE A 140 -10.03 7.86 5.72
C ILE A 140 -10.72 9.05 5.03
N ASP A 141 -12.03 8.93 4.80
CA ASP A 141 -12.87 9.91 4.09
C ASP A 141 -13.29 11.08 4.99
N ASP A 142 -12.30 11.70 5.64
CA ASP A 142 -12.50 12.73 6.66
C ASP A 142 -11.36 13.75 6.64
N ASN A 143 -11.56 14.88 7.32
CA ASN A 143 -10.48 15.80 7.70
C ASN A 143 -10.17 15.68 9.21
N PRO A 144 -9.44 14.63 9.63
CA PRO A 144 -9.22 14.34 11.04
C PRO A 144 -8.21 15.30 11.67
N THR A 145 -8.39 15.54 12.95
CA THR A 145 -7.37 16.12 13.82
C THR A 145 -6.22 15.14 14.05
N ARG A 146 -5.07 15.66 14.49
CA ARG A 146 -3.94 14.81 14.88
C ARG A 146 -4.29 13.81 15.99
N ALA A 147 -5.13 14.23 16.95
CA ALA A 147 -5.58 13.36 18.04
C ALA A 147 -6.46 12.21 17.55
N GLN A 148 -7.39 12.46 16.61
CA GLN A 148 -8.16 11.39 15.97
C GLN A 148 -7.25 10.44 15.19
N TYR A 149 -6.22 10.99 14.54
CA TYR A 149 -5.24 10.16 13.86
C TYR A 149 -4.52 9.21 14.83
N GLU A 150 -3.95 9.73 15.90
CA GLU A 150 -3.14 8.94 16.83
C GLU A 150 -3.97 7.90 17.59
N ASN A 151 -5.19 8.26 17.98
CA ASN A 151 -6.01 7.43 18.88
C ASN A 151 -6.96 6.47 18.13
N GLN A 152 -7.34 6.77 16.88
CA GLN A 152 -8.36 5.99 16.15
C GLN A 152 -7.84 5.52 14.79
N ILE A 153 -7.38 6.44 13.93
CA ILE A 153 -7.01 6.09 12.54
C ILE A 153 -5.74 5.24 12.50
N ARG A 154 -4.69 5.62 13.22
CA ARG A 154 -3.43 4.88 13.29
C ARG A 154 -3.64 3.42 13.74
N PRO A 155 -4.33 3.11 14.85
CA PRO A 155 -4.61 1.73 15.22
C PRO A 155 -5.52 1.01 14.22
N TYR A 156 -6.51 1.69 13.64
CA TYR A 156 -7.34 1.14 12.55
C TYR A 156 -6.50 0.70 11.35
N LEU A 157 -5.69 1.61 10.80
CA LEU A 157 -4.85 1.35 9.64
C LEU A 157 -3.80 0.26 9.93
N LYS A 158 -3.16 0.26 11.10
CA LYS A 158 -2.18 -0.79 11.46
C LYS A 158 -2.81 -2.19 11.53
N ALA A 159 -3.96 -2.31 12.19
CA ALA A 159 -4.67 -3.59 12.30
C ALA A 159 -5.15 -4.08 10.91
N PHE A 160 -5.72 -3.18 10.10
CA PHE A 160 -6.16 -3.49 8.75
C PHE A 160 -4.98 -3.89 7.85
N SER A 161 -3.86 -3.16 7.92
CA SER A 161 -2.62 -3.45 7.16
C SER A 161 -2.04 -4.82 7.51
N THR A 162 -2.13 -5.20 8.79
CA THR A 162 -1.70 -6.53 9.27
C THR A 162 -2.54 -7.63 8.65
N ALA A 163 -3.87 -7.48 8.64
CA ALA A 163 -4.78 -8.43 8.01
C ALA A 163 -4.56 -8.54 6.49
N LEU A 164 -4.35 -7.41 5.80
CA LEU A 164 -4.01 -7.40 4.38
C LEU A 164 -2.71 -8.15 4.09
N SER A 165 -1.66 -7.86 4.87
CA SER A 165 -0.34 -8.48 4.69
C SER A 165 -0.41 -9.99 4.92
N ALA A 166 -1.13 -10.43 5.96
CA ALA A 166 -1.35 -11.85 6.24
C ALA A 166 -2.10 -12.58 5.10
N ALA A 167 -2.98 -11.87 4.38
CA ALA A 167 -3.69 -12.37 3.22
C ALA A 167 -2.92 -12.18 1.88
N GLY A 168 -1.69 -11.67 1.92
CA GLY A 168 -0.84 -11.49 0.74
C GLY A 168 -1.14 -10.23 -0.07
N TYR A 169 -1.80 -9.24 0.52
CA TYR A 169 -2.10 -7.94 -0.11
C TYR A 169 -1.20 -6.84 0.44
N GLN A 170 -1.14 -5.73 -0.31
CA GLN A 170 -0.44 -4.52 0.11
C GLN A 170 -1.44 -3.53 0.73
N THR A 171 -0.92 -2.52 1.41
CA THR A 171 -1.74 -1.47 2.01
C THR A 171 -1.68 -0.20 1.17
N GLY A 172 -2.85 0.28 0.74
CA GLY A 172 -3.04 1.65 0.26
C GLY A 172 -3.81 2.48 1.28
N VAL A 173 -3.65 3.80 1.24
CA VAL A 173 -4.42 4.74 2.09
C VAL A 173 -5.06 5.80 1.20
N TYR A 174 -6.37 5.97 1.35
CA TYR A 174 -7.09 7.14 0.86
C TYR A 174 -7.25 8.13 2.01
N GLY A 175 -6.81 9.37 1.82
CA GLY A 175 -6.83 10.38 2.88
C GLY A 175 -6.32 11.73 2.40
N ASN A 176 -6.49 12.77 3.21
CA ASN A 176 -5.94 14.09 2.88
C ASN A 176 -4.41 14.14 3.03
N TYR A 177 -3.83 15.30 2.69
CA TYR A 177 -2.39 15.53 2.79
C TYR A 177 -1.82 15.15 4.16
N ASN A 178 -2.49 15.57 5.25
CA ASN A 178 -1.99 15.34 6.61
C ASN A 178 -2.06 13.86 7.00
N VAL A 179 -3.15 13.17 6.66
CA VAL A 179 -3.27 11.72 6.89
C VAL A 179 -2.15 10.98 6.17
N ILE A 180 -1.88 11.33 4.91
CA ILE A 180 -0.80 10.71 4.13
C ILE A 180 0.57 11.01 4.75
N ASP A 181 0.85 12.26 5.11
CA ASP A 181 2.12 12.66 5.74
C ASP A 181 2.36 11.89 7.06
N TRP A 182 1.32 11.77 7.88
CA TRP A 182 1.37 11.01 9.12
C TRP A 182 1.57 9.51 8.88
N CYS A 183 0.90 8.94 7.89
CA CYS A 183 1.08 7.53 7.50
C CYS A 183 2.51 7.28 6.99
N VAL A 184 3.07 8.18 6.18
CA VAL A 184 4.44 8.09 5.69
C VAL A 184 5.43 8.10 6.86
N ASN A 185 5.26 9.02 7.81
CA ASN A 185 6.10 9.12 9.00
C ASN A 185 5.99 7.87 9.90
N ASP A 186 4.80 7.27 10.01
CA ASP A 186 4.55 6.05 10.77
C ASP A 186 4.83 4.76 9.99
N ARG A 187 5.23 4.86 8.72
CA ARG A 187 5.47 3.74 7.80
C ARG A 187 4.23 2.84 7.59
N ILE A 188 3.06 3.45 7.48
CA ILE A 188 1.79 2.77 7.22
C ILE A 188 1.41 2.97 5.75
N GLY A 189 1.31 1.87 5.00
CA GLY A 189 0.95 1.92 3.59
C GLY A 189 2.10 2.22 2.64
N GLN A 190 1.92 1.80 1.39
CA GLN A 190 2.88 2.00 0.30
C GLN A 190 2.28 2.77 -0.87
N PHE A 191 0.94 2.76 -0.99
CA PHE A 191 0.17 3.41 -2.03
C PHE A 191 -0.72 4.49 -1.40
N TYR A 192 -0.76 5.68 -2.01
CA TYR A 192 -1.49 6.82 -1.45
C TYR A 192 -2.38 7.47 -2.50
N TRP A 193 -3.67 7.58 -2.16
CA TRP A 193 -4.68 8.27 -2.95
C TRP A 193 -5.14 9.49 -2.15
N MET A 194 -4.74 10.69 -2.57
CA MET A 194 -5.03 11.91 -1.85
C MET A 194 -6.40 12.48 -2.21
N HIS A 195 -7.15 12.98 -1.22
CA HIS A 195 -8.28 13.89 -1.43
C HIS A 195 -7.99 15.31 -0.95
N ASP A 196 -8.77 16.28 -1.42
CA ASP A 196 -8.52 17.71 -1.14
C ASP A 196 -9.03 18.20 0.22
N TRP A 197 -9.99 17.51 0.85
CA TRP A 197 -10.58 17.96 2.11
C TRP A 197 -9.54 18.04 3.25
N GLY A 198 -9.16 19.27 3.62
CA GLY A 198 -8.12 19.52 4.64
C GLY A 198 -6.69 19.59 4.10
N SER A 199 -6.48 19.47 2.79
CA SER A 199 -5.14 19.46 2.16
C SER A 199 -4.57 20.85 1.88
N GLY A 200 -5.37 21.91 2.02
CA GLY A 200 -4.90 23.30 1.89
C GLY A 200 -4.29 23.64 0.52
N GLY A 201 -4.76 22.99 -0.55
CA GLY A 201 -4.24 23.18 -1.92
C GLY A 201 -2.88 22.51 -2.19
N LYS A 202 -2.34 21.75 -1.24
CA LYS A 202 -1.07 21.03 -1.39
C LYS A 202 -1.30 19.65 -1.99
N ILE A 203 -0.31 19.18 -2.77
CA ILE A 203 -0.22 17.79 -3.25
C ILE A 203 0.91 17.09 -2.51
N HIS A 204 0.61 15.96 -1.88
CA HIS A 204 1.61 15.20 -1.13
C HIS A 204 2.58 14.50 -2.11
N PRO A 205 3.91 14.59 -1.92
CA PRO A 205 4.90 14.04 -2.84
C PRO A 205 5.00 12.51 -2.87
N ARG A 206 4.07 11.81 -2.23
CA ARG A 206 3.96 10.35 -2.24
C ARG A 206 2.63 9.89 -2.84
N THR A 207 1.80 10.82 -3.29
CA THR A 207 0.47 10.49 -3.82
C THR A 207 0.60 9.93 -5.23
N THR A 208 0.09 8.71 -5.44
CA THR A 208 0.06 8.09 -6.77
C THR A 208 -1.23 8.44 -7.50
N ILE A 209 -2.29 8.77 -6.76
CA ILE A 209 -3.60 9.18 -7.27
C ILE A 209 -4.05 10.43 -6.50
N HIS A 210 -4.72 11.38 -7.15
CA HIS A 210 -5.31 12.55 -6.50
C HIS A 210 -6.75 12.78 -6.96
N GLN A 211 -7.67 12.82 -6.00
CA GLN A 211 -9.05 13.26 -6.17
C GLN A 211 -9.14 14.76 -5.91
N LYS A 212 -9.26 15.53 -6.99
CA LYS A 212 -9.52 16.96 -6.88
C LYS A 212 -10.98 17.18 -6.46
N ALA A 213 -11.21 18.07 -5.50
CA ALA A 213 -12.56 18.37 -5.03
C ALA A 213 -13.48 18.83 -6.18
N LYS A 214 -14.70 18.28 -6.21
CA LYS A 214 -15.76 18.60 -7.18
C LYS A 214 -15.37 18.31 -8.64
N ASN A 215 -14.34 17.51 -8.89
CA ASN A 215 -13.96 17.10 -10.23
C ASN A 215 -14.75 15.85 -10.65
N GLN A 216 -15.93 16.06 -11.23
CA GLN A 216 -16.87 14.99 -11.57
C GLN A 216 -17.30 15.05 -13.04
N ALA A 217 -17.68 13.89 -13.58
CA ALA A 217 -18.39 13.79 -14.85
C ALA A 217 -19.50 12.74 -14.76
N THR A 218 -20.48 12.86 -15.66
CA THR A 218 -21.49 11.83 -15.86
C THR A 218 -21.06 10.93 -17.01
N ILE A 219 -20.82 9.65 -16.72
CA ILE A 219 -20.42 8.64 -17.71
C ILE A 219 -21.50 7.57 -17.70
N ASP A 220 -22.13 7.34 -18.85
CA ASP A 220 -23.21 6.33 -18.98
C ASP A 220 -24.35 6.54 -17.96
N GLY A 221 -24.72 7.81 -17.73
CA GLY A 221 -25.75 8.19 -16.76
C GLY A 221 -25.32 8.11 -15.28
N VAL A 222 -24.06 7.76 -14.98
CA VAL A 222 -23.55 7.63 -13.61
C VAL A 222 -22.58 8.76 -13.28
N THR A 223 -22.82 9.44 -12.16
CA THR A 223 -21.87 10.42 -11.61
C THR A 223 -20.61 9.72 -11.11
N CYS A 224 -19.48 10.15 -11.65
CA CYS A 224 -18.15 9.60 -11.36
C CYS A 224 -17.22 10.73 -10.91
N ASP A 225 -16.47 10.49 -9.84
CA ASP A 225 -15.35 11.33 -9.44
C ASP A 225 -14.15 11.02 -10.34
N ILE A 226 -13.50 12.07 -10.86
CA ILE A 226 -12.33 11.96 -11.74
C ILE A 226 -11.07 12.19 -10.91
N ASN A 227 -10.18 11.20 -10.98
CA ASN A 227 -8.93 11.17 -10.24
C ASN A 227 -7.74 11.24 -11.19
N THR A 228 -6.78 12.11 -10.90
CA THR A 228 -5.52 12.21 -11.63
C THR A 228 -4.56 11.13 -11.15
N VAL A 229 -3.86 10.46 -12.06
CA VAL A 229 -2.84 9.44 -11.74
C VAL A 229 -1.45 9.99 -12.05
N TYR A 230 -0.51 9.82 -11.11
CA TYR A 230 0.88 10.32 -11.21
C TYR A 230 1.93 9.20 -11.27
N ALA A 231 1.52 7.94 -11.20
CA ALA A 231 2.43 6.79 -11.20
C ALA A 231 1.98 5.71 -12.19
N ASN A 232 2.95 5.05 -12.83
CA ASN A 232 2.68 3.89 -13.69
C ASN A 232 2.17 2.69 -12.89
N ASP A 233 2.63 2.52 -11.64
CA ASP A 233 2.03 1.60 -10.68
C ASP A 233 1.25 2.40 -9.64
N TRP A 234 -0.06 2.43 -9.80
CA TRP A 234 -1.00 3.05 -8.88
C TRP A 234 -1.81 1.99 -8.13
N GLY A 235 -1.30 0.75 -8.05
CA GLY A 235 -1.97 -0.35 -7.36
C GLY A 235 -2.99 -1.10 -8.23
N GLN A 236 -2.91 -0.90 -9.54
CA GLN A 236 -3.89 -1.42 -10.48
C GLN A 236 -3.69 -2.88 -10.84
N TRP A 237 -4.77 -3.56 -11.14
CA TRP A 237 -4.81 -4.98 -11.44
C TRP A 237 -5.79 -5.30 -12.57
N THR A 238 -5.73 -6.55 -13.01
CA THR A 238 -6.60 -7.14 -14.03
C THR A 238 -6.98 -8.54 -13.53
N PRO A 239 -8.26 -8.93 -13.57
CA PRO A 239 -8.68 -10.23 -13.07
C PRO A 239 -7.99 -11.38 -13.81
N GLY A 240 -7.71 -12.47 -13.10
CA GLY A 240 -7.06 -13.66 -13.66
C GLY A 240 -5.55 -13.54 -13.86
N GLN A 241 -4.94 -12.39 -13.57
CA GLN A 241 -3.50 -12.32 -13.34
C GLN A 241 -3.20 -13.04 -12.03
N GLY A 242 -2.23 -13.96 -12.01
CA GLY A 242 -1.80 -14.63 -10.77
C GLY A 242 -1.17 -13.64 -9.78
N ALA A 243 -0.61 -14.16 -8.68
CA ALA A 243 0.11 -13.32 -7.72
C ALA A 243 1.13 -12.42 -8.44
N VAL A 244 1.00 -11.10 -8.26
CA VAL A 244 1.97 -10.16 -8.83
C VAL A 244 3.24 -10.28 -7.98
N THR A 245 4.23 -10.99 -8.52
CA THR A 245 5.55 -11.09 -7.87
C THR A 245 6.24 -9.73 -8.02
N PRO A 246 6.82 -9.16 -6.96
CA PRO A 246 7.67 -7.97 -7.10
C PRO A 246 8.74 -8.21 -8.17
N PRO A 247 9.15 -7.17 -8.94
CA PRO A 247 10.25 -7.29 -9.88
C PRO A 247 11.47 -7.90 -9.18
N LYS A 248 12.12 -8.89 -9.79
CA LYS A 248 13.39 -9.39 -9.25
C LYS A 248 14.44 -8.30 -9.47
N VAL A 249 15.36 -8.11 -8.52
CA VAL A 249 16.39 -7.06 -8.56
C VAL A 249 17.17 -7.03 -9.89
N LYS A 250 17.34 -8.19 -10.53
CA LYS A 250 17.99 -8.36 -11.85
C LYS A 250 17.24 -7.71 -13.03
N ASP A 251 15.97 -7.38 -12.86
CA ASP A 251 15.10 -6.78 -13.90
C ASP A 251 15.01 -5.24 -13.74
N ILE A 252 15.71 -4.68 -12.73
CA ILE A 252 15.89 -3.23 -12.55
C ILE A 252 17.08 -2.81 -13.43
N PRO A 253 16.92 -1.88 -14.39
CA PRO A 253 18.04 -1.42 -15.21
C PRO A 253 19.17 -0.85 -14.32
N SER A 254 20.40 -1.29 -14.57
CA SER A 254 21.58 -0.74 -13.91
C SER A 254 21.68 0.76 -14.14
N VAL A 255 21.91 1.53 -13.07
CA VAL A 255 22.31 2.93 -13.20
C VAL A 255 23.73 2.94 -13.78
N PRO A 256 24.02 3.69 -14.85
CA PRO A 256 25.38 3.78 -15.40
C PRO A 256 26.36 4.32 -14.35
N ASP A 257 27.55 3.73 -14.27
CA ASP A 257 28.58 4.07 -13.28
C ASP A 257 29.06 5.53 -13.32
N ASN A 258 28.66 6.30 -14.35
CA ASN A 258 29.14 7.65 -14.62
C ASN A 258 28.18 8.78 -14.21
N ILE A 259 27.16 8.52 -13.38
CA ILE A 259 26.35 9.61 -12.81
C ILE A 259 27.09 10.18 -11.59
N PRO A 260 27.49 11.48 -11.57
CA PRO A 260 28.11 12.07 -10.39
C PRO A 260 27.14 12.01 -9.20
N LEU A 261 27.55 11.34 -8.12
CA LEU A 261 26.77 11.30 -6.89
C LEU A 261 26.66 12.72 -6.29
N PRO A 262 25.48 13.15 -5.81
CA PRO A 262 25.39 14.39 -5.05
C PRO A 262 26.22 14.27 -3.77
N LYS A 263 27.04 15.28 -3.47
CA LYS A 263 27.76 15.37 -2.19
C LYS A 263 26.75 15.60 -1.08
N ILE A 264 26.38 14.54 -0.38
CA ILE A 264 25.59 14.60 0.86
C ILE A 264 26.58 14.61 2.01
N THR A 265 26.65 15.72 2.75
CA THR A 265 27.39 15.80 4.01
C THR A 265 26.47 15.31 5.13
N LEU A 266 26.81 14.19 5.76
CA LEU A 266 26.12 13.68 6.95
C LEU A 266 26.78 14.25 8.22
N PRO A 267 26.02 14.62 9.27
CA PRO A 267 26.59 15.01 10.55
C PRO A 267 27.29 13.84 11.26
N ASP A 268 28.39 14.14 11.97
CA ASP A 268 29.21 13.23 12.78
C ASP A 268 28.39 12.48 13.85
N PRO A 269 28.44 11.13 13.90
CA PRO A 269 27.63 10.32 14.82
C PRO A 269 28.22 10.19 16.24
N THR A 270 29.28 10.91 16.61
CA THR A 270 29.89 10.76 17.95
C THR A 270 29.11 11.43 19.11
N GLY A 271 27.89 11.93 18.89
CA GLY A 271 27.19 12.80 19.85
C GLY A 271 26.22 12.20 20.86
N ARG A 272 25.66 10.97 20.71
CA ARG A 272 24.68 10.41 21.69
C ARG A 272 24.65 8.86 21.78
N GLY A 273 25.35 8.32 22.77
CA GLY A 273 24.90 7.22 23.64
C GLY A 273 24.41 5.90 23.01
N SER A 274 25.07 5.37 21.98
CA SER A 274 24.83 4.00 21.49
C SER A 274 26.02 3.10 21.84
N SER A 275 25.76 1.92 22.41
CA SER A 275 26.82 0.96 22.74
C SER A 275 26.36 -0.49 22.52
N VAL A 276 27.35 -1.36 22.24
CA VAL A 276 27.18 -2.80 22.05
C VAL A 276 28.09 -3.51 23.04
N SER A 277 27.55 -4.41 23.87
CA SER A 277 28.32 -5.27 24.78
C SER A 277 27.89 -6.74 24.62
N SER A 278 28.56 -7.64 25.33
CA SER A 278 28.19 -9.06 25.42
C SER A 278 26.76 -9.29 25.93
N ASP A 279 26.18 -8.29 26.59
CA ASP A 279 24.94 -8.42 27.34
C ASP A 279 23.74 -7.79 26.62
N GLY A 280 23.96 -7.08 25.50
CA GLY A 280 22.90 -6.53 24.65
C GLY A 280 23.30 -5.29 23.84
N ILE A 281 22.31 -4.73 23.14
CA ILE A 281 22.43 -3.51 22.30
C ILE A 281 21.60 -2.39 22.92
N THR A 282 22.21 -1.21 23.08
CA THR A 282 21.51 0.00 23.55
C THR A 282 21.51 1.06 22.45
N ILE A 283 20.30 1.50 22.07
CA ILE A 283 20.10 2.60 21.11
C ILE A 283 19.17 3.61 21.74
N ALA A 284 19.65 4.86 21.90
CA ALA A 284 18.85 6.00 22.36
C ALA A 284 18.01 5.72 23.63
N GLY A 285 18.57 4.98 24.60
CA GLY A 285 17.94 4.71 25.90
C GLY A 285 16.95 3.54 25.95
N SER A 286 16.77 2.80 24.86
CA SER A 286 16.04 1.52 24.86
C SER A 286 17.02 0.36 24.74
N SER A 287 16.99 -0.58 25.68
CA SER A 287 17.80 -1.81 25.66
C SER A 287 16.91 -3.03 25.42
N ILE A 288 17.39 -3.96 24.61
CA ILE A 288 16.80 -5.29 24.43
C ILE A 288 17.83 -6.31 24.93
N SER A 289 17.43 -7.14 25.89
CA SER A 289 18.27 -8.20 26.43
C SER A 289 18.28 -9.44 25.53
N ASN A 290 19.36 -10.20 25.56
CA ASN A 290 19.49 -11.45 24.78
C ASN A 290 18.41 -12.49 25.15
N ASP A 291 17.85 -12.43 26.36
CA ASP A 291 16.78 -13.33 26.81
C ASP A 291 15.42 -12.99 26.20
N GLN A 292 15.12 -11.71 25.96
CA GLN A 292 13.92 -11.29 25.22
C GLN A 292 13.98 -11.72 23.75
N VAL A 293 15.17 -11.75 23.17
CA VAL A 293 15.40 -12.25 21.81
C VAL A 293 15.19 -13.77 21.75
N ARG A 294 15.68 -14.52 22.76
CA ARG A 294 15.46 -15.98 22.84
C ARG A 294 14.00 -16.34 23.04
N GLY A 295 13.27 -15.63 23.91
CA GLY A 295 11.84 -15.84 24.11
C GLY A 295 11.00 -15.63 22.84
N ALA A 296 11.35 -14.63 22.04
CA ALA A 296 10.69 -14.39 20.75
C ALA A 296 10.93 -15.53 19.74
N VAL A 297 12.13 -16.12 19.75
CA VAL A 297 12.49 -17.26 18.89
C VAL A 297 11.74 -18.54 19.31
N ASP A 298 11.58 -18.77 20.61
CA ASP A 298 10.84 -19.95 21.13
C ASP A 298 9.35 -19.89 20.83
N ILE A 299 8.74 -18.69 20.86
CA ILE A 299 7.35 -18.47 20.43
C ILE A 299 7.19 -18.78 18.94
N LEU A 300 8.11 -18.29 18.10
CA LEU A 300 8.13 -18.56 16.66
C LEU A 300 8.26 -20.06 16.34
N ASN A 301 9.07 -20.78 17.12
CA ASN A 301 9.23 -22.23 16.96
C ASN A 301 8.01 -23.03 17.44
N THR A 302 7.32 -22.55 18.46
CA THR A 302 6.07 -23.15 18.97
C THR A 302 4.90 -22.98 17.98
N VAL A 303 4.80 -21.80 17.36
CA VAL A 303 3.84 -21.53 16.28
C VAL A 303 4.14 -22.39 15.05
N ARG A 304 5.42 -22.61 14.72
CA ARG A 304 5.81 -23.50 13.60
C ARG A 304 5.44 -24.96 13.82
N LYS A 305 5.54 -25.46 15.05
CA LYS A 305 5.19 -26.86 15.40
C LYS A 305 3.68 -27.12 15.46
N SER A 306 2.87 -26.09 15.68
CA SER A 306 1.40 -26.21 15.75
C SER A 306 0.70 -26.08 14.40
N MET A 307 1.47 -25.77 13.33
CA MET A 307 0.97 -25.65 11.96
C MET A 307 1.45 -26.77 11.03
N GLY A 308 2.03 -27.84 11.60
CA GLY A 308 2.40 -29.08 10.91
C GLY A 308 1.42 -30.20 11.19
#